data_AF-A0A1R1XFU9-F1
#
_entry.id   AF-A0A1R1XFU9-F1
#
_cell.length_a   1.000
_cell.length_b   1.000
_cell.length_c   1.000
_cell.angle_alpha   90.00
_cell.angle_beta   90.00
_cell.angle_gamma   90.00
#
_symmetry.space_group_name_H-M   'P 1'
#
loop_
_entity.id
_entity.type
_entity.pdbx_description
1 polymer ?
#
loop_
_entity_poly.entity_id
_entity_poly.type
_entity_poly.pdbx_seq_one_letter_code
_entity_poly.pdbx_strand_id
1 'polypeptide(L)' 'MAEINFLCINKKIRKQRFAPILIKEITRRINLSGIFQAVYTAGIQIPTPFAICQ' A
#
# COMPACT_ATOMS: atom_id res chain seq x y z
N MET A 1 9.87 2.49 -10.75
CA MET A 1 9.48 1.88 -9.46
C MET A 1 8.73 2.94 -8.67
N ALA A 2 7.58 2.62 -8.08
CA ALA A 2 6.79 3.58 -7.31
C ALA A 2 7.01 3.39 -5.81
N GLU A 3 7.08 4.48 -5.03
CA GLU A 3 7.13 4.42 -3.58
C GLU A 3 5.76 4.79 -3.00
N ILE A 4 5.20 3.91 -2.18
CA ILE A 4 3.88 4.12 -1.56
C ILE A 4 4.09 4.46 -0.09
N ASN A 5 3.77 5.70 0.28
CA ASN A 5 3.80 6.20 1.65
C ASN A 5 2.44 6.77 2.07
N PHE A 6 2.21 6.84 3.39
CA PHE A 6 1.05 7.51 4.02
C PHE A 6 -0.35 6.92 3.70
N LEU A 7 -0.48 5.60 3.54
CA LEU A 7 -1.79 4.97 3.45
C LEU A 7 -2.58 5.16 4.77
N CYS A 8 -3.55 6.08 4.77
CA CYS A 8 -4.33 6.42 5.95
C CYS A 8 -5.84 6.28 5.69
N ILE A 9 -6.55 5.71 6.68
CA ILE A 9 -7.99 5.50 6.62
C ILE A 9 -8.62 6.04 7.90
N ASN A 10 -9.74 6.75 7.74
CA ASN A 10 -10.54 7.25 8.85
C ASN A 10 -10.92 6.11 9.80
N LYS A 11 -10.74 6.32 11.11
CA LYS A 11 -10.99 5.33 12.18
C LYS A 11 -12.38 4.67 12.06
N LYS A 12 -13.40 5.42 11.62
CA LYS A 12 -14.79 4.94 11.49
C LYS A 12 -14.98 3.85 10.43
N ILE A 13 -14.19 3.86 9.34
CA ILE A 13 -14.42 2.98 8.16
C ILE A 13 -13.39 1.84 8.03
N ARG A 14 -12.48 1.67 9.00
CA ARG A 14 -11.39 0.67 8.93
C ARG A 14 -11.86 -0.78 8.77
N LYS A 15 -13.05 -1.12 9.29
CA LYS A 15 -13.63 -2.48 9.22
C LYS A 15 -14.47 -2.72 7.95
N GLN A 16 -14.61 -1.72 7.07
CA GLN A 16 -15.45 -1.80 5.86
C GLN A 16 -14.66 -2.19 4.60
N ARG A 17 -13.43 -2.71 4.74
CA ARG A 17 -12.57 -3.13 3.61
C ARG A 17 -12.24 -2.03 2.59
N PHE A 18 -12.12 -0.78 3.06
CA PHE A 18 -11.65 0.33 2.20
C PHE A 18 -10.16 0.23 1.84
N ALA A 19 -9.32 -0.33 2.72
CA ALA A 19 -7.87 -0.41 2.46
C ALA A 19 -7.52 -1.20 1.18
N PRO A 20 -8.09 -2.39 0.96
CA PRO A 20 -7.88 -3.13 -0.29
C PRO A 20 -8.34 -2.38 -1.55
N ILE A 21 -9.41 -1.57 -1.45
CA ILE A 21 -9.92 -0.80 -2.59
C ILE A 21 -8.94 0.33 -2.95
N LEU A 22 -8.45 1.05 -1.94
CA LEU A 22 -7.44 2.10 -2.13
C LEU A 22 -6.15 1.55 -2.72
N ILE A 23 -5.66 0.42 -2.20
CA ILE A 23 -4.46 -0.24 -2.72
C ILE A 23 -4.65 -0.61 -4.19
N LYS A 24 -5.80 -1.21 -4.56
CA LYS A 24 -6.11 -1.55 -5.96
C LYS A 24 -6.14 -0.33 -6.87
N GLU A 25 -6.74 0.77 -6.42
CA GLU A 25 -6.83 2.01 -7.21
C GLU A 25 -5.45 2.65 -7.40
N ILE A 26 -4.59 2.63 -6.37
CA ILE A 26 -3.20 3.07 -6.48
C ILE A 26 -2.44 2.20 -7.48
N THR A 27 -2.53 0.87 -7.38
CA THR A 27 -1.92 -0.05 -8.34
C THR A 27 -2.42 0.19 -9.76
N ARG A 28 -3.72 0.45 -9.95
CA ARG A 28 -4.29 0.78 -11.27
C ARG A 28 -3.66 2.04 -11.88
N ARG A 29 -3.49 3.11 -11.10
CA ARG A 29 -2.87 4.37 -11.57
C ARG A 29 -1.39 4.21 -11.90
N ILE A 30 -0.66 3.45 -11.07
CA ILE A 30 0.77 3.17 -11.27
C ILE A 30 0.97 2.35 -12.56
N ASN A 31 0.12 1.34 -12.78
CA ASN A 31 0.14 0.52 -14.00
C ASN A 31 -0.15 1.34 -15.26
N LEU A 32 -1.10 2.28 -15.22
CA LEU A 32 -1.36 3.19 -16.34
C LEU A 32 -0.19 4.12 -16.66
N SER A 33 0.65 4.40 -15.65
CA SER A 33 1.88 5.19 -15.82
C SER A 33 3.06 4.33 -16.31
N GLY A 34 2.83 3.06 -16.66
CA GLY A 34 3.84 2.13 -17.16
C GLY A 34 4.76 1.54 -16.08
N ILE A 35 4.44 1.76 -14.79
CA ILE A 35 5.20 1.22 -13.67
C ILE A 35 4.44 0.00 -13.13
N PHE A 36 5.14 -1.11 -12.92
CA PHE A 36 4.50 -2.37 -12.47
C PHE A 36 5.02 -2.85 -11.10
N GLN A 37 5.93 -2.10 -10.50
CA GLN A 37 6.58 -2.43 -9.23
C GLN A 37 6.46 -1.26 -8.25
N ALA A 38 6.17 -1.59 -7.00
CA ALA A 38 6.10 -0.62 -5.93
C ALA A 38 6.83 -1.10 -4.67
N VAL A 39 7.41 -0.15 -3.93
CA VAL A 39 7.99 -0.35 -2.60
C VAL A 39 7.14 0.37 -1.60
N TYR A 40 6.94 -0.23 -0.44
CA TYR A 40 6.22 0.36 0.67
C TYR A 40 6.86 -0.08 1.97
N THR A 41 6.76 0.80 2.97
CA THR A 41 7.19 0.51 4.33
C THR A 41 5.97 0.48 5.23
N ALA A 42 5.99 -0.37 6.26
CA ALA A 42 4.98 -0.36 7.30
C ALA A 42 5.60 -0.68 8.65
N GLY A 43 5.06 -0.08 9.70
CA GLY A 43 5.40 -0.41 11.09
C GLY A 43 4.69 -1.66 11.61
N ILE A 44 3.95 -2.38 10.76
CA ILE A 44 3.31 -3.66 11.08
C ILE A 44 3.96 -4.77 10.27
N GLN A 45 3.93 -6.00 10.79
CA GLN A 45 4.42 -7.16 10.06
C GLN A 45 3.47 -7.50 8.90
N ILE A 46 4.00 -7.44 7.68
CA ILE A 46 3.31 -7.79 6.44
C ILE A 46 3.79 -9.19 6.00
N PRO A 47 3.02 -9.98 5.24
CA PRO A 47 3.50 -11.22 4.68
C PRO A 47 4.77 -10.99 3.85
N THR A 48 5.83 -11.73 4.18
CA THR A 48 7.14 -11.76 3.48
C THR A 48 7.78 -10.36 3.24
N PRO A 49 8.31 -9.71 4.30
CA PRO A 49 9.11 -8.49 4.13
C PRO A 49 10.49 -8.84 3.54
N PHE A 50 11.02 -7.95 2.69
CA PHE A 50 12.37 -8.10 2.15
C PHE A 50 13.46 -7.74 3.17
N ALA A 51 13.22 -6.72 3.99
CA ALA A 51 14.11 -6.28 5.06
C ALA A 51 13.29 -5.79 6.26
N ILE A 52 13.83 -6.01 7.46
CA ILE A 52 13.28 -5.51 8.74
C ILE A 52 14.44 -4.80 9.45
N CYS A 53 14.21 -3.58 9.94
CA CYS A 53 15.19 -2.77 10.66
C CYS A 53 14.57 -2.31 12.00
N GLN A 54 15.37 -2.23 13.05
CA GLN A 54 14.99 -1.82 14.41
C GLN A 54 15.67 -0.50 14.79
#